data_AF-A0AB74VDC6-F1
#
_entry.id   AF-A0AB74VDC6-F1
#
_cell.length_a   1.000
_cell.length_b   1.000
_cell.length_c   1.000
_cell.angle_alpha   90.00
_cell.angle_beta   90.00
_cell.angle_gamma   90.00
#
_symmetry.space_group_name_H-M   'P 1'
#
loop_
_entity.id
_entity.type
_entity.pdbx_description
1 polymer ?
#
loop_
_entity_poly.entity_id
_entity_poly.type
_entity_poly.pdbx_seq_one_letter_code
_entity_poly.pdbx_strand_id
1 'polypeptide(L)'
;MSKKTLTDQQMEAINLLVVGTMSKLQIASSIGVSEKTIYNWLNNNEVFKEQLQKSSDLFTESKILDAKNKLSTHLDMAIANIAKIAQDESNSKSFEANKYIIDRNLGAVTSKVETSLIDNKLNNSNDDEKQSYLATLEQDFESNNVIELDKAN
;
A
#
# COMPACT_ATOMS: atom_id res chain seq x y z
N MET A 1 8.28 3.77 46.23
CA MET A 1 7.92 4.77 45.19
C MET A 1 6.43 4.67 44.96
N SER A 2 5.68 5.77 45.14
CA SER A 2 4.23 5.76 44.93
C SER A 2 3.95 5.63 43.43
N LYS A 3 3.12 4.66 43.03
CA LYS A 3 2.75 4.43 41.63
C LYS A 3 1.92 5.64 41.16
N LYS A 4 2.54 6.56 40.40
CA LYS A 4 1.83 7.70 39.81
C LYS A 4 0.74 7.16 38.90
N THR A 5 -0.51 7.35 39.30
CA THR A 5 -1.70 6.90 38.57
C THR A 5 -2.42 8.12 38.04
N LEU A 6 -2.99 8.04 36.83
CA LEU A 6 -3.75 9.14 36.24
C LEU A 6 -5.10 9.29 36.95
N THR A 7 -5.53 10.52 37.11
CA THR A 7 -6.88 10.86 37.60
C THR A 7 -7.91 10.75 36.48
N ASP A 8 -9.19 10.62 36.83
CA ASP A 8 -10.28 10.57 35.85
C ASP A 8 -10.32 11.82 34.96
N GLN A 9 -10.09 13.00 35.55
CA GLN A 9 -10.00 14.26 34.78
C GLN A 9 -8.85 14.24 33.77
N GLN A 10 -7.71 13.65 34.13
CA GLN A 10 -6.57 13.52 33.22
C GLN A 10 -6.86 12.54 32.08
N MET A 11 -7.49 11.41 32.40
CA MET A 11 -7.91 10.44 31.38
C MET A 11 -8.90 11.06 30.40
N GLU A 12 -9.88 11.81 30.90
CA GLU A 12 -10.85 12.48 30.04
C GLU A 12 -10.22 13.59 29.19
N ALA A 13 -9.30 14.39 29.77
CA ALA A 13 -8.51 15.34 29.00
C ALA A 13 -7.72 14.65 27.88
N ILE A 14 -7.11 13.49 28.13
CA ILE A 14 -6.39 12.72 27.12
C ILE A 14 -7.33 12.31 25.98
N ASN A 15 -8.49 11.75 26.29
CA ASN A 15 -9.48 11.36 25.28
C ASN A 15 -9.86 12.54 24.37
N LEU A 16 -10.20 13.69 24.98
CA LEU A 16 -10.61 14.89 24.25
C LEU A 16 -9.46 15.50 23.43
N LEU A 17 -8.23 15.46 23.94
CA LEU A 17 -7.04 15.93 23.22
C LEU A 17 -6.74 15.05 22.00
N VAL A 18 -6.88 13.72 22.13
CA VAL A 18 -6.67 12.77 21.02
C VAL A 18 -7.70 12.97 19.92
N VAL A 19 -8.97 13.21 20.28
CA VAL A 19 -10.03 13.50 19.32
C VAL A 19 -9.76 14.80 18.55
N GLY A 20 -9.17 15.80 19.22
CA GLY A 20 -8.63 17.02 18.57
C GLY A 20 -9.68 18.01 18.04
N THR A 21 -10.95 17.86 18.41
CA THR A 21 -12.06 18.74 17.96
C THR A 21 -12.28 19.96 18.86
N MET A 22 -11.70 19.97 20.06
CA MET A 22 -11.87 21.02 21.06
C MET A 22 -10.54 21.71 21.37
N SER A 23 -10.59 23.01 21.65
CA SER A 23 -9.44 23.75 22.17
C SER A 23 -9.14 23.35 23.63
N LYS A 24 -7.92 23.58 24.10
CA LYS A 24 -7.52 23.29 25.48
C LYS A 24 -8.39 24.04 26.50
N LEU A 25 -8.77 25.29 26.21
CA LEU A 25 -9.71 26.06 27.03
C LEU A 25 -11.09 25.39 27.12
N GLN A 26 -11.62 24.88 26.00
CA GLN A 26 -12.90 24.18 25.98
C GLN A 26 -12.83 22.85 26.74
N ILE A 27 -11.75 22.09 26.56
CA ILE A 27 -11.49 20.83 27.29
C ILE A 27 -11.43 21.11 28.80
N ALA A 28 -10.67 22.14 29.21
CA ALA A 28 -10.53 22.52 30.61
C ALA A 28 -11.89 22.85 31.24
N SER A 29 -12.71 23.62 30.53
CA SER A 29 -14.07 23.96 30.94
C SER A 29 -14.95 22.72 31.07
N SER A 30 -14.84 21.77 30.14
CA SER A 30 -15.61 20.53 30.12
C SER A 30 -15.32 19.61 31.31
N ILE A 31 -14.05 19.53 31.74
CA ILE A 31 -13.61 18.62 32.81
C ILE A 31 -13.50 19.32 34.18
N GLY A 32 -13.84 20.60 34.26
CA GLY A 32 -13.86 21.38 35.51
C GLY A 32 -12.49 21.77 36.03
N VAL A 33 -11.53 22.08 35.16
CA VAL A 33 -10.18 22.55 35.54
C VAL A 33 -9.80 23.86 34.84
N SER A 34 -8.71 24.48 35.28
CA SER A 34 -8.15 25.62 34.55
C SER A 34 -7.36 25.17 33.33
N GLU A 35 -7.34 25.97 32.27
CA GLU A 35 -6.52 25.68 31.08
C GLU A 35 -5.03 25.51 31.41
N LYS A 36 -4.52 26.32 32.37
CA LYS A 36 -3.15 26.20 32.88
C LYS A 36 -2.86 24.81 33.44
N THR A 37 -3.86 24.15 34.04
CA THR A 37 -3.73 22.79 34.55
C THR A 37 -3.42 21.80 33.44
N ILE A 38 -4.09 21.93 32.28
CA ILE A 38 -3.82 21.08 31.11
C ILE A 38 -2.40 21.32 30.58
N TYR A 39 -1.98 22.58 30.44
CA TYR A 39 -0.60 22.89 30.04
C TYR A 39 0.44 22.33 31.01
N ASN A 40 0.17 22.40 32.32
CA ASN A 40 1.04 21.82 33.33
C ASN A 40 1.14 20.29 33.18
N TRP A 41 0.05 19.60 32.90
CA TRP A 41 0.09 18.15 32.64
C TRP A 41 0.90 17.82 31.39
N LEU A 42 0.70 18.56 30.30
CA LEU A 42 1.43 18.39 29.05
C LEU A 42 2.94 18.61 29.19
N ASN A 43 3.36 19.54 30.04
CA ASN A 43 4.78 19.89 30.15
C ASN A 43 5.49 19.09 31.26
N ASN A 44 4.82 18.90 32.40
CA ASN A 44 5.47 18.49 33.64
C ASN A 44 5.00 17.13 34.18
N ASN A 45 3.99 16.49 33.56
CA ASN A 45 3.50 15.18 33.98
C ASN A 45 3.88 14.10 32.95
N GLU A 46 4.97 13.38 33.19
CA GLU A 46 5.44 12.29 32.31
C GLU A 46 4.39 11.20 32.08
N VAL A 47 3.70 10.76 33.12
CA VAL A 47 2.67 9.70 32.98
C VAL A 47 1.52 10.16 32.08
N PHE A 48 1.17 11.45 32.14
CA PHE A 48 0.16 12.02 31.25
C PHE A 48 0.64 12.06 29.80
N LYS A 49 1.88 12.50 29.57
CA LYS A 49 2.48 12.56 28.24
C LYS A 49 2.56 11.18 27.58
N GLU A 50 3.06 10.18 28.31
CA GLU A 50 3.18 8.81 27.82
C GLU A 50 1.81 8.23 27.45
N GLN A 51 0.81 8.40 28.31
CA GLN A 51 -0.54 7.90 28.03
C GLN A 51 -1.20 8.66 26.87
N LEU A 52 -0.99 9.97 26.76
CA LEU A 52 -1.47 10.77 25.63
C LEU A 52 -0.86 10.30 24.31
N GLN A 53 0.45 10.06 24.28
CA GLN A 53 1.13 9.53 23.09
C GLN A 53 0.55 8.17 22.70
N LYS A 54 0.49 7.23 23.65
CA LYS A 54 -0.07 5.89 23.41
C LYS A 54 -1.50 5.94 22.89
N SER A 55 -2.33 6.83 23.45
CA SER A 55 -3.72 6.97 23.03
C SER A 55 -3.83 7.59 21.62
N SER A 56 -2.92 8.50 21.27
CA SER A 56 -2.83 9.10 19.93
C SER A 56 -2.41 8.08 18.87
N ASP A 57 -1.46 7.20 19.22
CA ASP A 57 -1.00 6.13 18.34
C ASP A 57 -2.14 5.14 18.05
N LEU A 58 -2.82 4.67 19.11
CA LEU A 58 -3.97 3.77 18.98
C LEU A 58 -5.11 4.39 18.15
N PHE A 59 -5.39 5.68 18.34
CA PHE A 59 -6.40 6.38 17.55
C PHE A 59 -6.02 6.42 16.06
N THR A 60 -4.75 6.68 15.75
CA THR A 60 -4.24 6.68 14.38
C THR A 60 -4.33 5.31 13.74
N GLU A 61 -3.93 4.26 14.46
CA GLU A 61 -4.06 2.86 14.01
C GLU A 61 -5.51 2.50 13.71
N SER A 62 -6.45 2.89 14.59
CA SER A 62 -7.89 2.69 14.38
C SER A 62 -8.38 3.40 13.10
N LYS A 63 -7.96 4.64 12.84
CA LYS A 63 -8.34 5.36 11.61
C LYS A 63 -7.80 4.68 10.35
N ILE A 64 -6.58 4.16 10.39
CA ILE A 64 -5.99 3.40 9.27
C ILE A 64 -6.80 2.13 9.04
N LEU A 65 -7.17 1.41 10.10
CA LEU A 65 -7.99 0.21 9.99
C LEU A 65 -9.38 0.52 9.40
N ASP A 66 -10.04 1.59 9.87
CA ASP A 66 -11.33 2.03 9.34
C ASP A 66 -11.23 2.37 7.84
N ALA A 67 -10.17 3.08 7.43
CA ALA A 67 -9.93 3.40 6.03
C ALA A 67 -9.71 2.14 5.19
N LYS A 68 -8.94 1.17 5.69
CA LYS A 68 -8.74 -0.12 5.03
C LYS A 68 -10.05 -0.88 4.87
N ASN A 69 -10.89 -0.91 5.90
CA ASN A 69 -12.19 -1.58 5.84
C ASN A 69 -13.10 -0.93 4.79
N LYS A 70 -13.16 0.41 4.73
CA LYS A 70 -13.90 1.14 3.69
C LYS A 70 -13.36 0.81 2.30
N LEU A 71 -12.05 0.83 2.10
CA LEU A 71 -11.46 0.45 0.81
C LEU A 71 -11.75 -1.00 0.44
N SER A 72 -11.73 -1.92 1.42
CA SER A 72 -12.06 -3.32 1.20
C SER A 72 -13.48 -3.51 0.65
N THR A 73 -14.45 -2.70 1.09
CA THR A 73 -15.83 -2.78 0.53
C THR A 73 -15.92 -2.39 -0.93
N HIS A 74 -14.99 -1.57 -1.43
CA HIS A 74 -14.92 -1.18 -2.84
C HIS A 74 -14.01 -2.10 -3.66
N LEU A 75 -13.24 -2.97 -3.01
CA LEU A 75 -12.31 -3.86 -3.67
C LEU A 75 -13.02 -4.83 -4.61
N ASP A 76 -14.14 -5.41 -4.19
CA ASP A 76 -14.92 -6.33 -5.03
C ASP A 76 -15.42 -5.65 -6.31
N MET A 77 -15.86 -4.40 -6.20
CA MET A 77 -16.27 -3.59 -7.36
C MET A 77 -15.09 -3.28 -8.27
N ALA A 78 -13.93 -2.94 -7.72
CA ALA A 78 -12.72 -2.69 -8.49
C ALA A 78 -12.26 -3.95 -9.23
N ILE A 79 -12.31 -5.12 -8.58
CA ILE A 79 -12.02 -6.43 -9.20
C ILE A 79 -12.99 -6.68 -10.36
N ALA A 80 -14.30 -6.49 -10.15
CA ALA A 80 -15.30 -6.66 -11.20
C ALA A 80 -15.08 -5.72 -12.39
N ASN A 81 -14.72 -4.46 -12.13
CA ASN A 81 -14.41 -3.49 -13.19
C ASN A 81 -13.17 -3.88 -14.00
N ILE A 82 -12.10 -4.32 -13.33
CA ILE A 82 -10.88 -4.81 -14.00
C ILE A 82 -11.20 -6.04 -14.85
N ALA A 83 -11.99 -6.99 -14.32
CA ALA A 83 -12.42 -8.16 -15.08
C ALA A 83 -13.25 -7.79 -16.32
N LYS A 84 -14.10 -6.76 -16.22
CA LYS A 84 -14.89 -6.25 -17.36
C LYS A 84 -14.00 -5.60 -18.41
N ILE A 85 -13.04 -4.76 -18.01
CA ILE A 85 -12.08 -4.15 -18.93
C ILE A 85 -11.27 -5.23 -19.62
N ALA A 86 -10.76 -6.22 -18.87
CA ALA A 86 -9.97 -7.32 -19.40
C ALA A 86 -10.70 -8.14 -20.50
N GLN A 87 -12.03 -8.20 -20.46
CA GLN A 87 -12.87 -8.91 -21.43
C GLN A 87 -13.28 -8.05 -22.64
N ASP A 88 -13.08 -6.74 -22.60
CA ASP A 88 -13.48 -5.84 -23.68
C ASP A 88 -12.36 -5.74 -24.74
N GLU A 89 -12.47 -6.51 -25.81
CA GLU A 89 -11.47 -6.52 -26.89
C GLU A 89 -11.29 -5.16 -27.58
N SER A 90 -12.28 -4.26 -27.48
CA SER A 90 -12.23 -2.92 -28.08
C SER A 90 -11.52 -1.90 -27.19
N ASN A 91 -11.30 -2.22 -25.91
CA ASN A 91 -10.72 -1.32 -24.95
C ASN A 91 -9.19 -1.38 -24.98
N SER A 92 -8.54 -0.22 -25.17
CA SER A 92 -7.09 -0.13 -25.25
C SER A 92 -6.36 -0.47 -23.95
N LYS A 93 -7.10 -0.63 -22.83
CA LYS A 93 -6.57 -1.00 -21.50
C LYS A 93 -6.75 -2.47 -21.13
N SER A 94 -7.32 -3.28 -22.02
CA SER A 94 -7.56 -4.70 -21.77
C SER A 94 -6.27 -5.49 -21.61
N PHE A 95 -5.22 -5.14 -22.35
CA PHE A 95 -3.90 -5.75 -22.19
C PHE A 95 -3.33 -5.49 -20.78
N GLU A 96 -3.32 -4.23 -20.32
CA GLU A 96 -2.79 -3.90 -18.99
C GLU A 96 -3.62 -4.52 -17.86
N ALA A 97 -4.94 -4.59 -18.02
CA ALA A 97 -5.81 -5.27 -17.07
C ALA A 97 -5.53 -6.78 -17.00
N ASN A 98 -5.38 -7.45 -18.15
CA ASN A 98 -5.02 -8.86 -18.23
C ASN A 98 -3.62 -9.12 -17.65
N LYS A 99 -2.64 -8.27 -17.97
CA LYS A 99 -1.27 -8.35 -17.41
C LYS A 99 -1.29 -8.21 -15.88
N TYR A 100 -2.04 -7.25 -15.34
CA TYR A 100 -2.19 -7.08 -13.89
C TYR A 100 -2.76 -8.33 -13.21
N ILE A 101 -3.80 -8.95 -13.79
CA ILE A 101 -4.40 -10.19 -13.25
C ILE A 101 -3.37 -11.33 -13.25
N ILE A 102 -2.63 -11.51 -14.34
CA ILE A 102 -1.59 -12.55 -14.45
C ILE A 102 -0.48 -12.32 -13.42
N ASP A 103 0.11 -11.11 -13.39
CA ASP A 103 1.21 -10.75 -12.49
C ASP A 103 0.81 -10.90 -11.01
N ARG A 104 -0.46 -10.63 -10.67
CA ARG A 104 -0.98 -10.76 -9.30
C ARG A 104 -1.07 -12.21 -8.83
N ASN A 105 -1.34 -13.16 -9.74
CA ASN A 105 -1.58 -14.56 -9.41
C ASN A 105 -0.35 -15.46 -9.62
N LEU A 106 0.44 -15.19 -10.68
CA LEU A 106 1.59 -15.99 -11.07
C LEU A 106 2.93 -15.32 -10.72
N GLY A 107 2.88 -14.09 -10.20
CA GLY A 107 4.05 -13.25 -9.99
C GLY A 107 4.41 -12.48 -11.26
N ALA A 108 4.88 -11.24 -11.10
CA ALA A 108 5.45 -10.52 -12.22
C ALA A 108 6.79 -11.16 -12.59
N VAL A 109 7.04 -11.32 -13.89
CA VAL A 109 8.40 -11.59 -14.38
C VAL A 109 9.21 -10.32 -14.12
N THR A 110 9.79 -10.20 -12.93
CA THR A 110 10.72 -9.12 -12.64
C THR A 110 12.04 -9.47 -13.30
N SER A 111 12.42 -8.74 -14.34
CA SER A 111 13.81 -8.69 -14.79
C SER A 111 14.64 -7.96 -13.72
N LYS A 112 14.94 -8.65 -12.61
CA LYS A 112 16.00 -8.23 -11.70
C LYS A 112 17.32 -8.47 -12.42
N VAL A 113 17.83 -7.47 -13.12
CA VAL A 113 19.26 -7.41 -13.41
C VAL A 113 19.91 -6.87 -12.13
N GLU A 114 20.38 -7.77 -11.27
CA GLU A 114 21.32 -7.40 -10.21
C GLU A 114 22.67 -7.10 -10.85
N THR A 115 22.97 -5.83 -11.14
CA THR A 115 24.34 -5.40 -11.42
C THR A 115 25.13 -5.35 -10.12
N SER A 116 25.53 -6.51 -9.61
CA SER A 116 26.59 -6.57 -8.61
C SER A 116 27.92 -6.22 -9.29
N LEU A 117 28.33 -4.97 -9.09
CA LEU A 117 29.70 -4.43 -9.22
C LEU A 117 30.48 -4.83 -10.49
N ILE A 118 30.42 -3.98 -11.52
CA ILE A 118 31.61 -3.67 -12.33
C ILE A 118 31.66 -2.15 -12.51
N ASP A 119 32.33 -1.47 -11.58
CA ASP A 119 33.01 -0.20 -11.89
C ASP A 119 34.11 -0.55 -12.89
N ASN A 120 33.88 -0.32 -14.18
CA ASN A 120 34.95 -0.09 -15.14
C ASN A 120 34.46 0.79 -16.28
N LYS A 121 34.88 2.05 -16.18
CA LYS A 121 35.01 3.05 -17.23
C LYS A 121 35.47 2.41 -18.55
N LEU A 122 34.61 2.33 -19.55
CA LEU A 122 34.98 2.26 -20.97
C LEU A 122 33.81 2.79 -21.83
N ASN A 123 33.97 4.02 -22.29
CA ASN A 123 33.29 4.53 -23.47
C ASN A 123 33.81 3.74 -24.68
N ASN A 124 32.97 2.96 -25.37
CA ASN A 124 32.86 3.03 -26.83
C ASN A 124 31.67 2.23 -27.37
N SER A 125 30.87 2.92 -28.18
CA SER A 125 30.08 2.51 -29.35
C SER A 125 29.96 1.02 -29.69
N ASN A 126 28.72 0.51 -29.77
CA ASN A 126 28.06 0.13 -31.04
C ASN A 126 26.68 -0.50 -30.78
N ASP A 127 25.65 0.09 -31.39
CA ASP A 127 24.35 -0.54 -31.65
C ASP A 127 24.58 -1.76 -32.56
N ASP A 128 24.20 -2.98 -32.15
CA ASP A 128 23.84 -4.10 -33.04
C ASP A 128 23.50 -5.40 -32.26
N GLU A 129 22.50 -5.40 -31.36
CA GLU A 129 21.95 -6.67 -30.82
C GLU A 129 20.43 -6.60 -30.61
N LYS A 130 19.66 -6.48 -31.70
CA LYS A 130 18.19 -6.56 -31.67
C LYS A 130 17.57 -7.60 -32.61
N GLN A 131 18.34 -8.57 -33.10
CA GLN A 131 17.88 -9.54 -34.11
C GLN A 131 18.21 -10.99 -33.69
N SER A 132 17.63 -11.47 -32.60
CA SER A 132 17.82 -12.89 -32.21
C SER A 132 16.60 -13.58 -31.60
N TYR A 133 15.59 -12.88 -31.09
CA TYR A 133 14.47 -13.55 -30.41
C TYR A 133 13.27 -13.88 -31.30
N LEU A 134 12.99 -13.07 -32.32
CA LEU A 134 11.84 -13.28 -33.23
C LEU A 134 12.07 -14.45 -34.20
N ALA A 135 13.30 -14.62 -34.70
CA ALA A 135 13.66 -15.70 -35.62
C ALA A 135 13.53 -17.10 -34.99
N THR A 136 13.78 -17.21 -33.69
CA THR A 136 13.67 -18.48 -32.94
C THR A 136 12.22 -18.91 -32.76
N LEU A 137 11.29 -17.95 -32.57
CA LEU A 137 9.87 -18.25 -32.41
C LEU A 137 9.22 -18.70 -33.73
N GLU A 138 9.63 -18.13 -34.87
CA GLU A 138 9.13 -18.55 -36.19
C GLU A 138 9.51 -20.00 -36.51
N GLN A 139 10.70 -20.44 -36.10
CA GLN A 139 11.20 -21.79 -36.31
C GLN A 139 10.44 -22.87 -35.50
N ASP A 140 9.91 -22.49 -34.33
CA ASP A 140 9.11 -23.36 -33.47
C ASP A 140 7.65 -23.52 -33.97
N PHE A 141 7.14 -22.57 -34.75
CA PHE A 141 5.82 -22.68 -35.38
C PHE A 141 5.82 -23.52 -36.66
N GLU A 142 6.91 -23.52 -37.44
CA GLU A 142 7.01 -24.32 -38.67
C GLU A 142 7.20 -25.82 -38.40
N SER A 143 7.82 -26.19 -37.27
CA SER A 143 8.13 -27.59 -36.94
C SER A 143 6.93 -28.39 -36.38
N ASN A 144 5.85 -27.73 -35.97
CA ASN A 144 4.69 -28.38 -35.32
C ASN A 144 3.44 -28.54 -36.20
N ASN A 145 3.51 -28.25 -37.51
CA ASN A 145 2.34 -28.28 -38.39
C ASN A 145 2.38 -29.35 -39.50
N VAL A 146 3.04 -30.49 -39.25
CA VAL A 146 2.90 -31.67 -40.11
C VAL A 146 1.85 -32.62 -39.51
N ILE A 147 0.57 -32.35 -39.80
CA ILE A 147 -0.46 -33.40 -39.77
C ILE A 147 -0.56 -33.92 -41.19
N GLU A 148 0.10 -35.05 -41.48
CA GLU A 148 -0.13 -35.80 -42.72
C GLU A 148 -1.57 -36.31 -42.72
N LEU A 149 -2.39 -35.79 -43.64
CA LEU A 149 -3.68 -36.37 -43.95
C LEU A 149 -3.47 -37.51 -44.94
N ASP A 150 -3.54 -38.74 -44.46
CA ASP A 150 -3.62 -39.94 -45.30
C ASP A 150 -4.78 -39.78 -46.29
N LYS A 151 -4.45 -39.80 -47.59
CA LYS A 151 -5.45 -39.87 -48.65
C LYS A 151 -6.04 -41.26 -48.68
N ALA A 152 -7.29 -41.38 -48.23
CA ALA A 152 -8.09 -42.58 -48.44
C ALA A 152 -8.25 -42.85 -49.95
N ASN A 153 -7.80 -44.03 -50.38
CA ASN A 153 -8.16 -44.66 -51.65
C ASN A 153 -8.78 -46.02 -51.33
#